data_AF-A0A1Q7CCS3-F1
#
_entry.id   AF-A0A1Q7CCS3-F1
#
_cell.length_a   1.000
_cell.length_b   1.000
_cell.length_c   1.000
_cell.angle_alpha   90.00
_cell.angle_beta   90.00
_cell.angle_gamma   90.00
#
_symmetry.space_group_name_H-M   'P 1'
#
loop_
_entity.id
_entity.type
_entity.pdbx_description
1 polymer ?
#
loop_
_entity_poly.entity_id
_entity_poly.type
_entity_poly.pdbx_seq_one_letter_code
_entity_poly.pdbx_strand_id
1 'polypeptide(L)'
;MTGPYVIGCDIGSQGTNTALYSADGRLVASKYQAYDVLFPRPGWAEQDPREWISALNSTVRRVLEQVTEGASAVKAISFGSQLDGMVVCDANGRPLRNAMIWMDRRAEAQATSMAQRVTREDFYHQVGTNLDSSHAVFKALWVKDEEPDVFARAARLMPPGSFVVQEATGLSMVDYSNASSLALLDPRTRKWSDAILDAAGLDAGMFPELAPGTLGVGSVTEAFAAATGLSRETCVVVGCGDEMAATLGAGVFSPGEVCDVVGTAEPVCAVSATPREDGTMLVECHPHGDPESWLLENPGFVSGGNLRWWRDQFCPVEREAESRGEGDAYDLLSGPAASVAAGAEGALFLPCMQGAMAPEWNGAARGVFYGLTLAHTKAHLTRALLEGSAFALRDILEAMKKAGLEVRRLTIVGGGAKGALWRQIKADVTGLPVRVPQNVETTATGAAILAAVGCGLLPNVASAAGAFVQYRPEEHLPDPDRHDIYDEAYRRYRDVYFALKPVFERA
;
A
#
# COMPACT_ATOMS: atom_id res chain seq x y z
N MET A 1 0.21 25.43 20.74
CA MET A 1 1.61 25.01 20.49
C MET A 1 2.17 25.99 19.49
N THR A 2 3.47 26.22 19.50
CA THR A 2 4.09 27.16 18.58
C THR A 2 4.83 26.38 17.50
N GLY A 3 4.65 26.74 16.22
CA GLY A 3 5.33 26.11 15.08
C GLY A 3 6.87 26.09 15.19
N PRO A 4 7.57 25.48 14.21
CA PRO A 4 7.09 25.20 12.86
C PRO A 4 6.22 23.95 12.73
N TYR A 5 5.42 23.90 11.65
CA TYR A 5 4.56 22.76 11.30
C TYR A 5 4.88 22.22 9.91
N VAL A 6 4.51 20.95 9.68
CA VAL A 6 4.48 20.31 8.36
C VAL A 6 3.15 19.59 8.14
N ILE A 7 2.77 19.43 6.88
CA ILE A 7 1.57 18.72 6.46
C ILE A 7 1.96 17.47 5.67
N GLY A 8 1.35 16.35 6.01
CA GLY A 8 1.35 15.16 5.18
C GLY A 8 -0.07 14.86 4.69
N CYS A 9 -0.18 14.56 3.40
CA CYS A 9 -1.44 14.24 2.75
C CYS A 9 -1.42 12.81 2.22
N ASP A 10 -2.53 12.11 2.37
CA ASP A 10 -2.79 10.79 1.77
C ASP A 10 -3.88 10.96 0.71
N ILE A 11 -3.53 10.76 -0.55
CA ILE A 11 -4.41 10.82 -1.72
C ILE A 11 -4.81 9.38 -2.06
N GLY A 12 -5.71 8.82 -1.26
CA GLY A 12 -6.14 7.44 -1.35
C GLY A 12 -7.33 7.21 -2.29
N SER A 13 -7.75 5.96 -2.48
CA SER A 13 -8.83 5.65 -3.43
C SER A 13 -10.24 6.00 -2.94
N GLN A 14 -10.46 6.28 -1.66
CA GLN A 14 -11.80 6.59 -1.12
C GLN A 14 -11.93 8.02 -0.59
N GLY A 15 -10.83 8.77 -0.56
CA GLY A 15 -10.79 10.08 0.02
C GLY A 15 -9.37 10.56 0.26
N THR A 16 -9.26 11.86 0.50
CA THR A 16 -8.01 12.50 0.90
C THR A 16 -8.00 12.68 2.40
N ASN A 17 -6.92 12.23 3.05
CA ASN A 17 -6.62 12.57 4.42
C ASN A 17 -5.49 13.61 4.48
N THR A 18 -5.55 14.55 5.42
CA THR A 18 -4.52 15.56 5.61
C THR A 18 -4.24 15.71 7.09
N ALA A 19 -2.99 15.51 7.48
CA ALA A 19 -2.53 15.54 8.85
C ALA A 19 -1.46 16.63 9.03
N LEU A 20 -1.68 17.47 10.05
CA LEU A 20 -0.78 18.54 10.46
C LEU A 20 0.04 18.07 11.66
N TYR A 21 1.36 18.20 11.55
CA TYR A 21 2.32 17.83 12.60
C TYR A 21 3.13 19.03 13.04
N SER A 22 3.43 19.11 14.35
CA SER A 22 4.50 20.01 14.82
C SER A 22 5.88 19.46 14.49
N ALA A 23 6.90 20.31 14.55
CA ALA A 23 8.29 19.95 14.22
C ALA A 23 8.87 18.80 15.05
N ASP A 24 8.32 18.54 16.24
CA ASP A 24 8.67 17.42 17.12
C ASP A 24 7.93 16.11 16.76
N GLY A 25 7.18 16.08 15.64
CA GLY A 25 6.48 14.90 15.14
C GLY A 25 5.12 14.64 15.79
N ARG A 26 4.63 15.53 16.65
CA ARG A 26 3.33 15.35 17.30
C ARG A 26 2.17 15.77 16.38
N LEU A 27 1.22 14.86 16.18
CA LEU A 27 -0.02 15.13 15.45
C LEU A 27 -0.81 16.26 16.13
N VAL A 28 -1.09 17.33 15.39
CA VAL A 28 -1.89 18.49 15.83
C VAL A 28 -3.36 18.30 15.43
N ALA A 29 -3.58 17.95 14.16
CA ALA A 29 -4.92 17.85 13.60
C ALA A 29 -4.89 16.92 12.39
N SER A 30 -6.00 16.23 12.15
CA SER A 30 -6.23 15.46 10.93
C SER A 30 -7.65 15.72 10.40
N LYS A 31 -7.77 15.77 9.06
CA LYS A 31 -9.02 16.01 8.35
C LYS A 31 -9.10 15.11 7.12
N TYR A 32 -10.25 14.45 7.00
CA TYR A 32 -10.59 13.59 5.88
C TYR A 32 -11.73 14.17 5.06
N GLN A 33 -11.70 13.93 3.74
CA GLN A 33 -12.81 14.15 2.82
C GLN A 33 -12.89 12.98 1.84
N ALA A 34 -14.06 12.33 1.80
CA ALA A 34 -14.34 11.23 0.89
C ALA A 34 -14.66 11.73 -0.53
N TYR A 35 -14.43 10.87 -1.50
CA TYR A 35 -14.92 10.99 -2.88
C TYR A 35 -15.25 9.61 -3.45
N ASP A 36 -16.09 9.61 -4.48
CA ASP A 36 -16.58 8.36 -5.08
C ASP A 36 -15.58 7.76 -6.07
N VAL A 37 -15.62 6.43 -6.18
CA VAL A 37 -15.01 5.68 -7.28
C VAL A 37 -16.08 5.35 -8.29
N LEU A 38 -15.80 5.64 -9.55
CA LEU A 38 -16.69 5.32 -10.67
C LEU A 38 -16.39 3.90 -11.16
N PHE A 39 -17.43 3.10 -11.37
CA PHE A 39 -17.34 1.76 -11.96
C PHE A 39 -18.18 1.69 -13.25
N PRO A 40 -17.72 2.28 -14.38
CA PRO A 40 -18.54 2.38 -15.58
C PRO A 40 -18.93 1.02 -16.19
N ARG A 41 -18.06 0.01 -16.02
CA ARG A 41 -18.21 -1.37 -16.52
C ARG A 41 -17.55 -2.36 -15.55
N PRO A 42 -17.86 -3.66 -15.61
CA PRO A 42 -17.12 -4.68 -14.87
C PRO A 42 -15.62 -4.62 -15.15
N GLY A 43 -14.80 -4.64 -14.10
CA GLY A 43 -13.34 -4.52 -14.18
C GLY A 43 -12.82 -3.11 -14.43
N TRP A 44 -13.69 -2.11 -14.56
CA TRP A 44 -13.32 -0.71 -14.77
C TRP A 44 -13.45 0.07 -13.46
N ALA A 45 -12.45 0.85 -13.10
CA ALA A 45 -12.44 1.70 -11.92
C ALA A 45 -11.78 3.04 -12.25
N GLU A 46 -12.55 4.12 -12.11
CA GLU A 46 -12.11 5.46 -12.48
C GLU A 46 -12.36 6.48 -11.37
N GLN A 47 -11.58 7.56 -11.37
CA GLN A 47 -11.80 8.73 -10.52
C GLN A 47 -11.60 10.01 -11.33
N ASP A 48 -12.36 11.05 -11.01
CA ASP A 48 -12.08 12.39 -11.54
C ASP A 48 -10.91 13.00 -10.75
N PRO A 49 -9.75 13.26 -11.39
CA PRO A 49 -8.60 13.84 -10.69
C PRO A 49 -8.88 15.17 -10.00
N ARG A 50 -9.89 15.91 -10.48
CA ARG A 50 -10.28 17.21 -9.91
C ARG A 50 -10.91 17.05 -8.52
N GLU A 51 -11.53 15.90 -8.22
CA GLU A 51 -12.07 15.59 -6.90
C GLU A 51 -10.95 15.44 -5.87
N TRP A 52 -9.79 14.88 -6.26
CA TRP A 52 -8.62 14.80 -5.38
C TRP A 52 -8.14 16.19 -4.93
N ILE A 53 -8.08 17.13 -5.88
CA ILE A 53 -7.66 18.52 -5.62
C ILE A 53 -8.70 19.28 -4.80
N SER A 54 -9.99 19.09 -5.10
CA SER A 54 -11.09 19.65 -4.30
C SER A 54 -11.02 19.19 -2.85
N ALA A 55 -10.84 17.88 -2.63
CA ALA A 55 -10.71 17.28 -1.31
C ALA A 55 -9.47 17.78 -0.59
N LEU A 56 -8.31 17.79 -1.26
CA LEU A 56 -7.05 18.31 -0.71
C LEU A 56 -7.17 19.78 -0.28
N ASN A 57 -7.75 20.64 -1.13
CA ASN A 57 -7.95 22.06 -0.81
C ASN A 57 -8.80 22.24 0.46
N SER A 58 -9.88 21.47 0.55
CA SER A 58 -10.80 21.50 1.69
C SER A 58 -10.15 20.98 2.98
N THR A 59 -9.45 19.85 2.93
CA THR A 59 -8.82 19.26 4.12
C THR A 59 -7.65 20.09 4.61
N VAL A 60 -6.82 20.64 3.71
CA VAL A 60 -5.74 21.58 4.06
C VAL A 60 -6.30 22.81 4.76
N ARG A 61 -7.34 23.45 4.22
CA ARG A 61 -7.99 24.61 4.86
C ARG A 61 -8.44 24.29 6.28
N ARG A 62 -9.06 23.13 6.48
CA ARG A 62 -9.60 22.69 7.78
C ARG A 62 -8.53 22.33 8.80
N VAL A 63 -7.35 21.86 8.39
CA VAL A 63 -6.23 21.68 9.34
C VAL A 63 -5.57 23.01 9.68
N LEU A 64 -5.53 23.97 8.75
CA LEU A 64 -4.97 25.31 8.99
C LEU A 64 -5.75 26.12 10.01
N GLU A 65 -7.04 25.84 10.22
CA GLU A 65 -7.83 26.40 11.34
C GLU A 65 -7.20 26.14 12.72
N GLN A 66 -6.31 25.15 12.83
CA GLN A 66 -5.59 24.81 14.06
C GLN A 66 -4.22 25.49 14.19
N VAL A 67 -3.80 26.29 13.19
CA VAL A 67 -2.53 27.02 13.17
C VAL A 67 -2.74 28.47 13.61
N THR A 68 -2.70 28.70 14.92
CA THR A 68 -3.00 30.02 15.51
C THR A 68 -2.00 31.13 15.15
N GLU A 69 -0.79 30.76 14.75
CA GLU A 69 0.33 31.66 14.42
C GLU A 69 0.31 32.10 12.95
N GLY A 70 -0.66 31.60 12.16
CA GLY A 70 -0.83 31.89 10.75
C GLY A 70 -0.14 30.90 9.81
N ALA A 71 -0.55 30.92 8.54
CA ALA A 71 -0.13 29.93 7.54
C ALA A 71 1.39 29.89 7.26
N SER A 72 2.13 30.97 7.55
CA SER A 72 3.60 31.01 7.43
C SER A 72 4.33 30.12 8.44
N ALA A 73 3.64 29.63 9.47
CA ALA A 73 4.16 28.64 10.40
C ALA A 73 4.24 27.23 9.77
N VAL A 74 3.48 26.97 8.69
CA VAL A 74 3.55 25.72 7.92
C VAL A 74 4.68 25.80 6.90
N LYS A 75 5.74 25.02 7.15
CA LYS A 75 6.98 25.06 6.36
C LYS A 75 6.92 24.19 5.13
N ALA A 76 6.22 23.05 5.21
CA ALA A 76 6.13 22.15 4.08
C ALA A 76 4.84 21.33 4.03
N ILE A 77 4.52 20.87 2.82
CA ILE A 77 3.50 19.89 2.51
C ILE A 77 4.09 18.81 1.60
N SER A 78 3.69 17.56 1.79
CA SER A 78 4.03 16.44 0.90
C SER A 78 2.88 15.45 0.78
N PHE A 79 3.01 14.51 -0.14
CA PHE A 79 1.93 13.62 -0.58
C PHE A 79 2.38 12.15 -0.55
N GLY A 80 1.58 11.30 0.09
CA GLY A 80 1.49 9.88 -0.21
C GLY A 80 0.28 9.71 -1.13
N SER A 81 0.43 9.05 -2.27
CA SER A 81 -0.67 8.91 -3.25
C SER A 81 -0.82 7.49 -3.72
N GLN A 82 -2.04 7.09 -4.04
CA GLN A 82 -2.31 5.79 -4.63
C GLN A 82 -1.39 5.50 -5.83
N LEU A 83 -0.85 4.28 -5.84
CA LEU A 83 -0.02 3.75 -6.92
C LEU A 83 -0.86 3.31 -8.13
N ASP A 84 -0.17 2.97 -9.22
CA ASP A 84 -0.73 2.39 -10.45
C ASP A 84 -1.82 3.20 -11.18
N GLY A 85 -2.18 4.40 -10.70
CA GLY A 85 -3.13 5.27 -11.36
C GLY A 85 -2.53 5.91 -12.62
N MET A 86 -3.38 6.17 -13.62
CA MET A 86 -2.97 6.87 -14.84
C MET A 86 -3.87 8.07 -15.11
N VAL A 87 -3.28 9.27 -15.02
CA VAL A 87 -3.89 10.55 -15.39
C VAL A 87 -3.34 10.98 -16.75
N VAL A 88 -4.23 11.04 -17.75
CA VAL A 88 -3.87 11.47 -19.11
C VAL A 88 -4.18 12.95 -19.26
N CYS A 89 -3.15 13.77 -19.47
CA CYS A 89 -3.27 15.22 -19.51
C CYS A 89 -2.83 15.83 -20.84
N ASP A 90 -3.41 16.99 -21.16
CA ASP A 90 -2.95 17.85 -22.25
C ASP A 90 -1.64 18.59 -21.89
N ALA A 91 -1.13 19.40 -22.83
CA ALA A 91 0.10 20.17 -22.64
C ALA A 91 0.02 21.22 -21.50
N ASN A 92 -1.19 21.62 -21.08
CA ASN A 92 -1.41 22.51 -19.95
C ASN A 92 -1.61 21.75 -18.64
N GLY A 93 -1.47 20.42 -18.65
CA GLY A 93 -1.66 19.60 -17.47
C GLY A 93 -3.12 19.28 -17.13
N ARG A 94 -4.08 19.62 -18.01
CA ARG A 94 -5.50 19.40 -17.74
C ARG A 94 -5.89 17.95 -18.07
N PRO A 95 -6.66 17.27 -17.20
CA PRO A 95 -7.07 15.89 -17.46
C PRO A 95 -8.00 15.83 -18.67
N LEU A 96 -7.69 14.91 -19.59
CA LEU A 96 -8.46 14.68 -20.83
C LEU A 96 -9.61 13.69 -20.64
N ARG A 97 -9.55 12.90 -19.57
CA ARG A 97 -10.50 11.87 -19.15
C ARG A 97 -10.37 11.65 -17.64
N ASN A 98 -11.26 10.85 -17.05
CA ASN A 98 -11.07 10.37 -15.68
C ASN A 98 -9.76 9.55 -15.59
N ALA A 99 -9.12 9.54 -14.42
CA ALA A 99 -8.00 8.66 -14.17
C ALA A 99 -8.48 7.21 -14.05
N MET A 100 -7.74 6.27 -14.64
CA MET A 100 -7.90 4.84 -14.34
C MET A 100 -7.03 4.52 -13.13
N ILE A 101 -7.62 3.99 -12.06
CA ILE A 101 -6.92 3.73 -10.79
C ILE A 101 -6.45 2.28 -10.67
N TRP A 102 -5.68 1.92 -9.64
CA TRP A 102 -5.09 0.59 -9.44
C TRP A 102 -6.08 -0.59 -9.55
N MET A 103 -7.35 -0.38 -9.18
CA MET A 103 -8.41 -1.40 -9.29
C MET A 103 -8.83 -1.69 -10.74
N ASP A 104 -8.45 -0.85 -11.70
CA ASP A 104 -8.86 -0.98 -13.09
C ASP A 104 -8.06 -2.08 -13.79
N ARG A 105 -8.78 -3.06 -14.33
CA ARG A 105 -8.25 -4.23 -15.05
C ARG A 105 -8.64 -4.23 -16.52
N ARG A 106 -9.06 -3.11 -17.11
CA ARG A 106 -9.54 -3.10 -18.51
C ARG A 106 -8.45 -3.41 -19.53
N ALA A 107 -7.18 -3.27 -19.13
CA ALA A 107 -6.02 -3.37 -20.01
C ALA A 107 -5.41 -4.78 -20.12
N GLU A 108 -6.18 -5.84 -19.85
CA GLU A 108 -5.73 -7.24 -19.99
C GLU A 108 -5.25 -7.57 -21.41
N ALA A 109 -5.91 -7.02 -22.43
CA ALA A 109 -5.50 -7.22 -23.83
C ALA A 109 -4.13 -6.60 -24.11
N GLN A 110 -3.86 -5.41 -23.57
CA GLN A 110 -2.59 -4.71 -23.68
C GLN A 110 -1.47 -5.44 -22.92
N ALA A 111 -1.75 -5.95 -21.72
CA ALA A 111 -0.81 -6.79 -20.98
C ALA A 111 -0.47 -8.07 -21.74
N THR A 112 -1.48 -8.75 -22.30
CA THR A 112 -1.29 -9.94 -23.15
C THR A 112 -0.45 -9.63 -24.39
N SER A 113 -0.70 -8.49 -25.05
CA SER A 113 0.08 -8.04 -26.20
C SER A 113 1.53 -7.66 -25.83
N MET A 114 1.76 -7.08 -24.65
CA MET A 114 3.11 -6.85 -24.13
C MET A 114 3.86 -8.16 -23.89
N ALA A 115 3.19 -9.17 -23.34
CA ALA A 115 3.78 -10.48 -23.08
C ALA A 115 4.25 -11.23 -24.36
N GLN A 116 3.79 -10.80 -25.55
CA GLN A 116 4.28 -11.30 -26.84
C GLN A 116 5.59 -10.63 -27.29
N ARG A 117 5.93 -9.47 -26.72
CA ARG A 117 7.12 -8.65 -27.05
C ARG A 117 8.22 -8.79 -26.00
N VAL A 118 7.84 -8.93 -24.73
CA VAL A 118 8.74 -9.08 -23.58
C VAL A 118 8.21 -10.21 -22.72
N THR A 119 9.05 -11.17 -22.34
CA THR A 119 8.62 -12.26 -21.45
C THR A 119 8.27 -11.73 -20.06
N ARG A 120 7.52 -12.48 -19.26
CA ARG A 120 7.20 -12.06 -17.89
C ARG A 120 8.45 -11.93 -17.04
N GLU A 121 9.38 -12.88 -17.18
CA GLU A 121 10.67 -12.83 -16.47
C GLU A 121 11.52 -11.64 -16.91
N ASP A 122 11.60 -11.35 -18.21
CA ASP A 122 12.35 -10.19 -18.70
C ASP A 122 11.71 -8.87 -18.25
N PHE A 123 10.38 -8.78 -18.23
CA PHE A 123 9.65 -7.60 -17.75
C PHE A 123 9.95 -7.36 -16.27
N TYR A 124 9.80 -8.39 -15.43
CA TYR A 124 10.16 -8.33 -14.01
C TYR A 124 11.63 -7.97 -13.82
N HIS A 125 12.52 -8.58 -14.58
CA HIS A 125 13.93 -8.23 -14.54
C HIS A 125 14.18 -6.79 -15.03
N GLN A 126 13.36 -6.16 -15.86
CA GLN A 126 13.62 -4.78 -16.29
C GLN A 126 13.13 -3.73 -15.29
N VAL A 127 11.94 -3.94 -14.71
CA VAL A 127 11.24 -2.91 -13.92
C VAL A 127 10.90 -3.32 -12.49
N GLY A 128 11.21 -4.55 -12.09
CA GLY A 128 11.01 -5.05 -10.72
C GLY A 128 9.58 -5.44 -10.37
N THR A 129 8.62 -5.30 -11.30
CA THR A 129 7.20 -5.58 -11.08
C THR A 129 6.68 -6.67 -12.00
N ASN A 130 5.55 -7.28 -11.65
CA ASN A 130 4.93 -8.28 -12.52
C ASN A 130 4.36 -7.65 -13.79
N LEU A 131 4.27 -8.45 -14.85
CA LEU A 131 3.53 -8.07 -16.06
C LEU A 131 2.04 -8.31 -15.81
N ASP A 132 1.39 -7.35 -15.13
CA ASP A 132 -0.05 -7.37 -14.80
C ASP A 132 -0.78 -6.11 -15.27
N SER A 133 -2.04 -6.27 -15.71
CA SER A 133 -2.88 -5.18 -16.24
C SER A 133 -3.18 -4.08 -15.22
N SER A 134 -3.01 -4.34 -13.91
CA SER A 134 -3.19 -3.34 -12.86
C SER A 134 -2.18 -2.20 -12.94
N HIS A 135 -0.98 -2.39 -13.50
CA HIS A 135 0.04 -1.34 -13.55
C HIS A 135 -0.28 -0.22 -14.56
N ALA A 136 0.21 0.97 -14.28
CA ALA A 136 -0.22 2.17 -14.99
C ALA A 136 0.18 2.21 -16.48
N VAL A 137 1.30 1.58 -16.88
CA VAL A 137 1.70 1.49 -18.30
C VAL A 137 0.62 0.87 -19.18
N PHE A 138 -0.07 -0.17 -18.70
CA PHE A 138 -1.08 -0.85 -19.49
C PHE A 138 -2.33 0.02 -19.69
N LYS A 139 -2.63 0.89 -18.73
CA LYS A 139 -3.70 1.89 -18.84
C LYS A 139 -3.35 2.94 -19.90
N ALA A 140 -2.09 3.39 -19.96
CA ALA A 140 -1.65 4.26 -21.05
C ALA A 140 -1.74 3.58 -22.42
N LEU A 141 -1.35 2.31 -22.51
CA LEU A 141 -1.50 1.52 -23.74
C LEU A 141 -2.98 1.34 -24.13
N TRP A 142 -3.86 1.14 -23.16
CA TRP A 142 -5.29 1.02 -23.42
C TRP A 142 -5.85 2.33 -24.01
N VAL A 143 -5.48 3.49 -23.47
CA VAL A 143 -5.90 4.78 -24.02
C VAL A 143 -5.32 4.99 -25.43
N LYS A 144 -4.08 4.57 -25.66
CA LYS A 144 -3.44 4.63 -26.98
C LYS A 144 -4.19 3.80 -28.03
N ASP A 145 -4.63 2.60 -27.67
CA ASP A 145 -5.26 1.66 -28.60
C ASP A 145 -6.77 1.93 -28.78
N GLU A 146 -7.49 2.22 -27.68
CA GLU A 146 -8.95 2.26 -27.64
C GLU A 146 -9.52 3.69 -27.66
N GLU A 147 -8.74 4.70 -27.26
CA GLU A 147 -9.11 6.12 -27.28
C GLU A 147 -8.06 6.97 -28.02
N PRO A 148 -7.76 6.68 -29.31
CA PRO A 148 -6.64 7.30 -30.03
C PRO A 148 -6.76 8.83 -30.16
N ASP A 149 -7.97 9.38 -30.23
CA ASP A 149 -8.20 10.83 -30.24
C ASP A 149 -7.79 11.51 -28.93
N VAL A 150 -7.96 10.80 -27.80
CA VAL A 150 -7.50 11.27 -26.48
C VAL A 150 -5.99 11.16 -26.41
N PHE A 151 -5.42 10.03 -26.81
CA PHE A 151 -3.98 9.81 -26.80
C PHE A 151 -3.23 10.81 -27.69
N ALA A 152 -3.77 11.16 -28.87
CA ALA A 152 -3.18 12.14 -29.78
C ALA A 152 -3.09 13.56 -29.18
N ARG A 153 -3.95 13.87 -28.19
CA ARG A 153 -3.93 15.14 -27.45
C ARG A 153 -3.13 15.05 -26.15
N ALA A 154 -2.75 13.84 -25.74
CA ALA A 154 -2.00 13.62 -24.52
C ALA A 154 -0.58 14.16 -24.70
N ALA A 155 -0.16 15.00 -23.77
CA ALA A 155 1.21 15.49 -23.67
C ALA A 155 1.89 14.99 -22.39
N ARG A 156 1.11 14.59 -21.37
CA ARG A 156 1.61 14.10 -20.08
C ARG A 156 0.82 12.89 -19.61
N LEU A 157 1.55 11.86 -19.17
CA LEU A 157 1.04 10.64 -18.56
C LEU A 157 1.54 10.59 -17.12
N MET A 158 0.67 10.90 -16.16
CA MET A 158 1.08 11.13 -14.78
C MET A 158 0.45 10.12 -13.83
N PRO A 159 1.19 9.60 -12.83
CA PRO A 159 0.57 8.98 -11.68
C PRO A 159 -0.21 10.03 -10.86
N PRO A 160 -1.14 9.60 -9.98
CA PRO A 160 -1.95 10.50 -9.17
C PRO A 160 -1.14 11.51 -8.35
N GLY A 161 -0.03 11.08 -7.74
CA GLY A 161 0.86 11.95 -6.97
C GLY A 161 1.46 13.08 -7.82
N SER A 162 1.92 12.77 -9.03
CA SER A 162 2.47 13.77 -9.96
C SER A 162 1.43 14.79 -10.42
N PHE A 163 0.18 14.36 -10.62
CA PHE A 163 -0.91 15.29 -10.91
C PHE A 163 -1.12 16.27 -9.75
N VAL A 164 -1.10 15.79 -8.50
CA VAL A 164 -1.24 16.64 -7.31
C VAL A 164 -0.05 17.60 -7.15
N VAL A 165 1.18 17.12 -7.35
CA VAL A 165 2.39 17.97 -7.34
C VAL A 165 2.30 19.06 -8.40
N GLN A 166 1.82 18.73 -9.61
CA GLN A 166 1.65 19.70 -10.68
C GLN A 166 0.58 20.75 -10.35
N GLU A 167 -0.53 20.38 -9.74
CA GLU A 167 -1.56 21.33 -9.32
C GLU A 167 -1.04 22.25 -8.18
N ALA A 168 -0.22 21.71 -7.27
CA ALA A 168 0.35 22.46 -6.17
C ALA A 168 1.47 23.43 -6.60
N THR A 169 2.26 23.08 -7.62
CA THR A 169 3.53 23.78 -7.96
C THR A 169 3.64 24.28 -9.40
N GLY A 170 2.83 23.75 -10.31
CA GLY A 170 2.99 23.93 -11.76
C GLY A 170 4.08 23.06 -12.41
N LEU A 171 4.83 22.29 -11.62
CA LEU A 171 5.93 21.45 -12.09
C LEU A 171 5.48 19.99 -12.25
N SER A 172 5.98 19.31 -13.28
CA SER A 172 5.69 17.89 -13.52
C SER A 172 6.86 17.06 -13.01
N MET A 173 6.71 16.49 -11.82
CA MET A 173 7.70 15.61 -11.21
C MET A 173 7.08 14.33 -10.68
N VAL A 174 7.86 13.27 -10.63
CA VAL A 174 7.49 11.97 -10.07
C VAL A 174 8.65 11.45 -9.24
N ASP A 175 8.36 10.93 -8.05
CA ASP A 175 9.38 10.28 -7.26
C ASP A 175 9.66 8.86 -7.75
N TYR A 176 10.80 8.29 -7.35
CA TYR A 176 11.20 6.96 -7.79
C TYR A 176 10.20 5.85 -7.42
N SER A 177 9.45 5.96 -6.32
CA SER A 177 8.48 4.93 -5.94
C SER A 177 7.22 4.99 -6.83
N ASN A 178 6.59 6.16 -7.01
CA ASN A 178 5.48 6.31 -7.96
C ASN A 178 5.90 6.02 -9.41
N ALA A 179 7.14 6.34 -9.78
CA ALA A 179 7.65 6.01 -11.12
C ALA A 179 7.79 4.50 -11.34
N SER A 180 8.17 3.75 -10.30
CA SER A 180 8.28 2.29 -10.37
C SER A 180 6.92 1.60 -10.51
N SER A 181 5.86 2.10 -9.88
CA SER A 181 4.50 1.55 -10.07
C SER A 181 3.89 1.89 -11.44
N LEU A 182 4.52 2.76 -12.24
CA LEU A 182 4.16 2.84 -13.65
C LEU A 182 4.57 1.56 -14.41
N ALA A 183 5.40 0.70 -13.82
CA ALA A 183 6.07 -0.44 -14.44
C ALA A 183 6.94 -0.03 -15.65
N LEU A 184 7.62 1.11 -15.51
CA LEU A 184 8.49 1.72 -16.53
C LEU A 184 9.87 2.11 -15.99
N LEU A 185 10.06 2.18 -14.68
CA LEU A 185 11.34 2.53 -14.06
C LEU A 185 12.12 1.26 -13.71
N ASP A 186 13.40 1.24 -14.04
CA ASP A 186 14.33 0.25 -13.48
C ASP A 186 14.69 0.65 -12.03
N PRO A 187 14.32 -0.14 -11.01
CA PRO A 187 14.56 0.20 -9.61
C PRO A 187 16.06 0.26 -9.25
N ARG A 188 16.93 -0.45 -9.99
CA ARG A 188 18.38 -0.49 -9.73
C ARG A 188 19.07 0.76 -10.22
N THR A 189 18.65 1.28 -11.37
CA THR A 189 19.25 2.49 -11.96
C THR A 189 18.49 3.77 -11.64
N ARG A 190 17.22 3.65 -11.21
CA ARG A 190 16.26 4.73 -10.96
C ARG A 190 16.08 5.63 -12.19
N LYS A 191 16.06 4.99 -13.35
CA LYS A 191 15.80 5.62 -14.64
C LYS A 191 14.67 4.87 -15.33
N TRP A 192 14.03 5.52 -16.28
CA TRP A 192 13.12 4.83 -17.19
C TRP A 192 13.87 3.69 -17.91
N SER A 193 13.21 2.54 -18.03
CA SER A 193 13.72 1.40 -18.79
C SER A 193 13.42 1.63 -20.27
N ASP A 194 14.47 1.98 -21.03
CA ASP A 194 14.36 2.16 -22.49
C ASP A 194 13.78 0.90 -23.16
N ALA A 195 14.15 -0.29 -22.69
CA ALA A 195 13.65 -1.56 -23.21
C ALA A 195 12.12 -1.69 -23.07
N ILE A 196 11.55 -1.31 -21.93
CA ILE A 196 10.10 -1.38 -21.72
C ILE A 196 9.37 -0.22 -22.41
N LEU A 197 9.95 0.98 -22.43
CA LEU A 197 9.39 2.11 -23.19
C LEU A 197 9.32 1.81 -24.69
N ASP A 198 10.39 1.27 -25.27
CA ASP A 198 10.44 0.84 -26.67
C ASP A 198 9.43 -0.27 -26.94
N ALA A 199 9.37 -1.28 -26.05
CA ALA A 199 8.38 -2.35 -26.16
C ALA A 199 6.95 -1.81 -26.11
N ALA A 200 6.66 -0.83 -25.24
CA ALA A 200 5.36 -0.16 -25.14
C ALA A 200 5.09 0.80 -26.32
N GLY A 201 6.13 1.26 -27.01
CA GLY A 201 6.06 2.32 -28.00
C GLY A 201 5.58 3.64 -27.37
N LEU A 202 6.10 3.98 -26.19
CA LEU A 202 5.80 5.22 -25.47
C LEU A 202 7.07 6.08 -25.40
N ASP A 203 6.91 7.39 -25.57
CA ASP A 203 8.01 8.34 -25.43
C ASP A 203 8.23 8.69 -23.96
N ALA A 204 9.47 8.58 -23.49
CA ALA A 204 9.89 9.00 -22.14
C ALA A 204 9.50 10.46 -21.85
N GLY A 205 9.48 11.32 -22.87
CA GLY A 205 9.11 12.73 -22.75
C GLY A 205 7.65 12.98 -22.35
N MET A 206 6.78 11.96 -22.41
CA MET A 206 5.41 12.06 -21.91
C MET A 206 5.31 11.91 -20.39
N PHE A 207 6.35 11.40 -19.72
CA PHE A 207 6.32 11.15 -18.28
C PHE A 207 6.97 12.30 -17.49
N PRO A 208 6.58 12.50 -16.22
CA PRO A 208 7.17 13.54 -15.38
C PRO A 208 8.67 13.36 -15.16
N GLU A 209 9.35 14.45 -14.79
CA GLU A 209 10.76 14.39 -14.43
C GLU A 209 10.98 13.59 -13.14
N LEU A 210 11.97 12.69 -13.16
CA LEU A 210 12.31 11.83 -12.03
C LEU A 210 13.05 12.62 -10.94
N ALA A 211 12.61 12.49 -9.69
CA ALA A 211 13.22 13.13 -8.53
C ALA A 211 13.23 12.21 -7.31
N PRO A 212 14.08 12.44 -6.29
CA PRO A 212 13.90 11.79 -5.00
C PRO A 212 12.65 12.32 -4.30
N GLY A 213 11.93 11.47 -3.57
CA GLY A 213 10.70 11.84 -2.86
C GLY A 213 10.90 12.93 -1.79
N THR A 214 12.12 13.08 -1.29
CA THR A 214 12.53 14.12 -0.34
C THR A 214 12.89 15.45 -0.99
N LEU A 215 12.82 15.60 -2.32
CA LEU A 215 13.15 16.86 -2.98
C LEU A 215 12.09 17.93 -2.64
N GLY A 216 12.53 19.03 -2.02
CA GLY A 216 11.74 20.26 -1.94
C GLY A 216 11.73 20.95 -3.30
N VAL A 217 10.59 20.94 -3.99
CA VAL A 217 10.46 21.45 -5.37
C VAL A 217 10.16 22.94 -5.44
N GLY A 218 9.91 23.57 -4.29
CA GLY A 218 9.74 25.01 -4.18
C GLY A 218 8.37 25.39 -3.64
N SER A 219 7.93 26.58 -3.99
CA SER A 219 6.81 27.28 -3.36
C SER A 219 5.48 26.94 -4.04
N VAL A 220 4.36 26.91 -3.30
CA VAL A 220 3.03 26.66 -3.90
C VAL A 220 2.64 27.74 -4.94
N THR A 221 1.81 27.36 -5.92
CA THR A 221 1.23 28.33 -6.88
C THR A 221 0.29 29.32 -6.19
N GLU A 222 0.04 30.46 -6.83
CA GLU A 222 -0.93 31.44 -6.33
C GLU A 222 -2.34 30.85 -6.21
N ALA A 223 -2.77 30.08 -7.21
CA ALA A 223 -4.06 29.42 -7.21
C ALA A 223 -4.19 28.41 -6.07
N PHE A 224 -3.15 27.59 -5.84
CA PHE A 224 -3.15 26.61 -4.75
C PHE A 224 -3.13 27.27 -3.37
N ALA A 225 -2.31 28.33 -3.19
CA ALA A 225 -2.31 29.12 -1.95
C ALA A 225 -3.68 29.75 -1.67
N ALA A 226 -4.33 30.34 -2.67
CA ALA A 226 -5.66 30.94 -2.53
C ALA A 226 -6.74 29.89 -2.19
N ALA A 227 -6.65 28.69 -2.79
CA ALA A 227 -7.61 27.62 -2.55
C ALA A 227 -7.45 26.97 -1.16
N THR A 228 -6.22 26.80 -0.69
CA THR A 228 -5.91 26.10 0.57
C THR A 228 -5.84 27.04 1.78
N GLY A 229 -5.43 28.29 1.58
CA GLY A 229 -5.04 29.21 2.66
C GLY A 229 -3.58 29.08 3.10
N LEU A 230 -2.77 28.28 2.42
CA LEU A 230 -1.32 28.17 2.70
C LEU A 230 -0.58 29.47 2.36
N SER A 231 0.55 29.67 3.02
CA SER A 231 1.50 30.70 2.60
C SER A 231 2.05 30.34 1.23
N ARG A 232 2.26 31.36 0.38
CA ARG A 232 3.01 31.16 -0.88
C ARG A 232 4.41 30.61 -0.63
N GLU A 233 4.99 30.82 0.55
CA GLU A 233 6.32 30.34 0.93
C GLU A 233 6.34 28.87 1.38
N THR A 234 5.19 28.21 1.53
CA THR A 234 5.14 26.80 1.93
C THR A 234 5.82 25.94 0.87
N CYS A 235 6.82 25.18 1.28
CA CYS A 235 7.56 24.28 0.41
C CYS A 235 6.71 23.05 0.07
N VAL A 236 6.63 22.69 -1.21
CA VAL A 236 6.09 21.40 -1.63
C VAL A 236 7.24 20.42 -1.76
N VAL A 237 7.09 19.24 -1.16
CA VAL A 237 8.04 18.12 -1.26
C VAL A 237 7.39 17.02 -2.08
N VAL A 238 8.10 16.46 -3.07
CA VAL A 238 7.55 15.53 -4.09
C VAL A 238 6.68 14.43 -3.47
N GLY A 239 7.17 13.79 -2.41
CA GLY A 239 6.44 12.72 -1.72
C GLY A 239 6.75 11.35 -2.29
N CYS A 240 5.83 10.40 -2.10
CA CYS A 240 6.00 9.02 -2.56
C CYS A 240 4.65 8.32 -2.79
N GLY A 241 4.71 7.03 -3.17
CA GLY A 241 3.55 6.14 -3.15
C GLY A 241 2.93 6.02 -1.77
N ASP A 242 1.64 5.77 -1.71
CA ASP A 242 0.91 5.57 -0.45
C ASP A 242 1.45 4.37 0.34
N GLU A 243 1.82 3.27 -0.31
CA GLU A 243 2.43 2.12 0.38
C GLU A 243 3.79 2.44 1.00
N MET A 244 4.64 3.17 0.27
CA MET A 244 5.94 3.63 0.77
C MET A 244 5.76 4.64 1.90
N ALA A 245 4.79 5.56 1.78
CA ALA A 245 4.45 6.49 2.84
C ALA A 245 3.87 5.77 4.06
N ALA A 246 3.01 4.78 3.88
CA ALA A 246 2.45 3.98 4.98
C ALA A 246 3.54 3.20 5.71
N THR A 247 4.51 2.64 4.97
CA THR A 247 5.68 1.94 5.52
C THR A 247 6.53 2.90 6.35
N LEU A 248 6.85 4.08 5.80
CA LEU A 248 7.57 5.14 6.52
C LEU A 248 6.84 5.62 7.78
N GLY A 249 5.53 5.88 7.68
CA GLY A 249 4.72 6.36 8.80
C GLY A 249 4.40 5.30 9.84
N ALA A 250 4.58 4.02 9.50
CA ALA A 250 4.64 2.93 10.46
C ALA A 250 6.00 2.85 11.18
N GLY A 251 6.98 3.67 10.75
CA GLY A 251 8.35 3.67 11.26
C GLY A 251 9.18 2.50 10.77
N VAL A 252 8.79 1.93 9.63
CA VAL A 252 9.53 0.88 8.91
C VAL A 252 10.38 1.58 7.87
N PHE A 253 11.68 1.71 8.14
CA PHE A 253 12.63 2.37 7.23
C PHE A 253 14.01 1.74 7.28
N SER A 254 14.26 0.82 8.23
CA SER A 254 15.54 0.14 8.35
C SER A 254 15.53 -1.18 7.60
N PRO A 255 16.60 -1.55 6.88
CA PRO A 255 16.68 -2.83 6.18
C PRO A 255 16.34 -4.03 7.07
N GLY A 256 15.43 -4.88 6.60
CA GLY A 256 14.94 -6.06 7.32
C GLY A 256 13.74 -5.82 8.24
N GLU A 257 13.28 -4.58 8.39
CA GLU A 257 11.97 -4.30 8.98
C GLU A 257 10.87 -4.50 7.93
N VAL A 258 9.71 -5.00 8.38
CA VAL A 258 8.54 -5.25 7.55
C VAL A 258 7.34 -4.46 8.08
N CYS A 259 6.60 -3.85 7.18
CA CYS A 259 5.27 -3.32 7.39
C CYS A 259 4.25 -4.36 6.88
N ASP A 260 3.38 -4.82 7.77
CA ASP A 260 2.30 -5.77 7.50
C ASP A 260 0.97 -5.03 7.62
N VAL A 261 0.32 -4.76 6.49
CA VAL A 261 -0.84 -3.86 6.39
C VAL A 261 -2.13 -4.68 6.48
N VAL A 262 -2.59 -4.98 7.69
CA VAL A 262 -3.72 -5.90 7.90
C VAL A 262 -5.07 -5.20 7.74
N GLY A 263 -5.49 -5.05 6.48
CA GLY A 263 -6.77 -4.50 6.06
C GLY A 263 -7.72 -5.57 5.51
N THR A 264 -8.60 -5.15 4.59
CA THR A 264 -9.41 -6.10 3.78
C THR A 264 -8.48 -7.00 2.95
N ALA A 265 -7.53 -6.38 2.27
CA ALA A 265 -6.32 -7.01 1.74
C ALA A 265 -5.16 -6.83 2.74
N GLU A 266 -4.08 -7.60 2.56
CA GLU A 266 -2.87 -7.54 3.36
C GLU A 266 -1.61 -7.42 2.50
N PRO A 267 -1.30 -6.19 2.04
CA PRO A 267 0.02 -5.87 1.49
C PRO A 267 1.12 -6.07 2.53
N VAL A 268 2.29 -6.51 2.06
CA VAL A 268 3.46 -6.78 2.89
C VAL A 268 4.67 -6.11 2.27
N CYS A 269 5.22 -5.12 2.96
CA CYS A 269 6.28 -4.26 2.46
C CYS A 269 7.51 -4.41 3.35
N ALA A 270 8.69 -4.66 2.79
CA ALA A 270 9.93 -4.84 3.53
C ALA A 270 11.05 -3.97 3.00
N VAL A 271 11.78 -3.30 3.90
CA VAL A 271 12.85 -2.39 3.48
C VAL A 271 14.12 -3.16 3.18
N SER A 272 14.79 -2.80 2.09
CA SER A 272 16.07 -3.34 1.67
C SER A 272 17.10 -2.23 1.40
N ALA A 273 18.36 -2.50 1.74
CA ALA A 273 19.47 -1.58 1.47
C ALA A 273 19.94 -1.58 0.00
N THR A 274 19.54 -2.59 -0.76
CA THR A 274 19.89 -2.77 -2.18
C THR A 274 18.65 -3.27 -2.92
N PRO A 275 18.55 -3.04 -4.24
CA PRO A 275 17.51 -3.69 -5.04
C PRO A 275 17.69 -5.21 -4.95
N ARG A 276 16.58 -5.95 -5.00
CA ARG A 276 16.55 -7.41 -4.88
C ARG A 276 15.51 -7.95 -5.83
N GLU A 277 15.80 -9.11 -6.40
CA GLU A 277 14.88 -9.82 -7.27
C GLU A 277 14.46 -11.12 -6.59
N ASP A 278 13.17 -11.40 -6.63
CA ASP A 278 12.63 -12.69 -6.23
C ASP A 278 12.44 -13.57 -7.47
N GLY A 279 13.19 -14.67 -7.53
CA GLY A 279 13.07 -15.64 -8.62
C GLY A 279 11.71 -16.33 -8.71
N THR A 280 10.84 -16.20 -7.70
CA THR A 280 9.45 -16.67 -7.77
C THR A 280 8.47 -15.60 -8.23
N MET A 281 8.90 -14.34 -8.36
CA MET A 281 8.08 -13.17 -8.68
C MET A 281 6.88 -12.99 -7.74
N LEU A 282 6.98 -13.52 -6.51
CA LEU A 282 5.96 -13.38 -5.48
C LEU A 282 5.98 -11.95 -4.91
N VAL A 283 7.17 -11.37 -4.83
CA VAL A 283 7.39 -9.98 -4.39
C VAL A 283 8.01 -9.15 -5.50
N GLU A 284 7.60 -7.90 -5.57
CA GLU A 284 8.08 -6.87 -6.46
C GLU A 284 9.15 -6.03 -5.77
N CYS A 285 9.96 -5.31 -6.56
CA CYS A 285 11.02 -4.45 -6.06
C CYS A 285 10.84 -3.02 -6.54
N HIS A 286 10.69 -2.12 -5.57
CA HIS A 286 10.47 -0.70 -5.79
C HIS A 286 11.58 0.12 -5.10
N PRO A 287 11.87 1.34 -5.57
CA PRO A 287 12.52 2.34 -4.74
C PRO A 287 11.64 2.68 -3.53
N HIS A 288 12.25 2.90 -2.37
CA HIS A 288 11.53 3.31 -1.17
C HIS A 288 11.25 4.83 -1.17
N GLY A 289 10.39 5.31 -0.27
CA GLY A 289 10.21 6.75 -0.03
C GLY A 289 11.46 7.43 0.55
N ASP A 290 12.33 6.66 1.20
CA ASP A 290 13.71 7.05 1.46
C ASP A 290 14.54 6.85 0.18
N PRO A 291 15.13 7.92 -0.40
CA PRO A 291 15.88 7.82 -1.64
C PRO A 291 17.11 6.92 -1.55
N GLU A 292 17.57 6.52 -0.37
CA GLU A 292 18.73 5.63 -0.22
C GLU A 292 18.34 4.14 -0.08
N SER A 293 17.05 3.82 -0.09
CA SER A 293 16.54 2.47 0.17
C SER A 293 15.64 1.93 -0.95
N TRP A 294 15.39 0.63 -0.87
CA TRP A 294 14.44 -0.11 -1.70
C TRP A 294 13.37 -0.75 -0.83
N LEU A 295 12.26 -1.10 -1.46
CA LEU A 295 11.14 -1.80 -0.88
C LEU A 295 10.91 -3.09 -1.66
N LEU A 296 10.83 -4.21 -0.95
CA LEU A 296 10.22 -5.43 -1.48
C LEU A 296 8.76 -5.47 -1.07
N GLU A 297 7.88 -5.76 -2.01
CA GLU A 297 6.44 -5.64 -1.82
C GLU A 297 5.72 -6.89 -2.32
N ASN A 298 4.79 -7.43 -1.54
CA ASN A 298 3.68 -8.18 -2.11
C ASN A 298 2.45 -7.27 -2.06
N PRO A 299 1.76 -7.01 -3.20
CA PRO A 299 0.63 -6.08 -3.27
C PRO A 299 -0.60 -6.58 -2.49
N GLY A 300 -0.54 -7.81 -2.00
CA GLY A 300 -1.37 -8.29 -0.91
C GLY A 300 -2.39 -9.32 -1.33
N PHE A 301 -2.73 -10.17 -0.37
CA PHE A 301 -3.79 -11.19 -0.48
C PHE A 301 -5.01 -10.75 0.33
N VAL A 302 -6.18 -11.38 0.10
CA VAL A 302 -7.35 -11.12 0.95
C VAL A 302 -7.10 -11.70 2.33
N SER A 303 -7.11 -10.86 3.38
CA SER A 303 -6.84 -11.27 4.76
C SER A 303 -8.02 -10.92 5.67
N GLY A 304 -8.11 -9.69 6.20
CA GLY A 304 -9.23 -9.26 7.04
C GLY A 304 -10.58 -9.31 6.32
N GLY A 305 -10.59 -9.30 4.98
CA GLY A 305 -11.76 -9.61 4.17
C GLY A 305 -12.32 -11.01 4.41
N ASN A 306 -11.46 -12.02 4.64
CA ASN A 306 -11.89 -13.38 4.97
C ASN A 306 -12.57 -13.45 6.34
N LEU A 307 -12.01 -12.75 7.34
CA LEU A 307 -12.60 -12.67 8.67
C LEU A 307 -13.93 -11.89 8.65
N ARG A 308 -14.02 -10.81 7.87
CA ARG A 308 -15.27 -10.08 7.64
C ARG A 308 -16.31 -10.97 6.98
N TRP A 309 -15.95 -11.70 5.93
CA TRP A 309 -16.85 -12.66 5.27
C TRP A 309 -17.37 -13.71 6.26
N TRP A 310 -16.47 -14.29 7.07
CA TRP A 310 -16.85 -15.25 8.10
C TRP A 310 -17.85 -14.68 9.11
N ARG A 311 -17.56 -13.49 9.63
CA ARG A 311 -18.44 -12.75 10.54
C ARG A 311 -19.80 -12.50 9.90
N ASP A 312 -19.82 -12.00 8.67
CA ASP A 312 -21.03 -11.55 7.99
C ASP A 312 -21.96 -12.71 7.62
N GLN A 313 -21.39 -13.85 7.23
CA GLN A 313 -22.15 -15.00 6.73
C GLN A 313 -22.50 -16.04 7.81
N PHE A 314 -21.66 -16.21 8.84
CA PHE A 314 -21.78 -17.33 9.78
C PHE A 314 -21.94 -16.92 11.25
N CYS A 315 -21.82 -15.62 11.57
CA CYS A 315 -21.80 -15.12 12.94
C CYS A 315 -22.91 -14.08 13.23
N PRO A 316 -24.20 -14.41 12.99
CA PRO A 316 -25.29 -13.46 13.20
C PRO A 316 -25.44 -13.06 14.68
N VAL A 317 -25.12 -13.97 15.61
CA VAL A 317 -25.22 -13.70 17.05
C VAL A 317 -24.24 -12.61 17.48
N GLU A 318 -22.97 -12.70 17.05
CA GLU A 318 -21.96 -11.69 17.37
C GLU A 318 -22.27 -10.34 16.71
N ARG A 319 -22.80 -10.35 15.48
CA ARG A 319 -23.23 -9.13 14.79
C ARG A 319 -24.44 -8.47 15.46
N GLU A 320 -25.38 -9.26 15.95
CA GLU A 320 -26.52 -8.73 16.69
C GLU A 320 -26.06 -8.12 18.02
N ALA A 321 -25.18 -8.80 18.75
CA ALA A 321 -24.58 -8.27 19.97
C ALA A 321 -23.85 -6.92 19.72
N GLU A 322 -23.06 -6.83 18.65
CA GLU A 322 -22.43 -5.57 18.21
C GLU A 322 -23.46 -4.48 17.93
N SER A 323 -24.55 -4.80 17.22
CA SER A 323 -25.62 -3.83 16.94
C SER A 323 -26.36 -3.34 18.19
N ARG A 324 -26.35 -4.13 19.27
CA ARG A 324 -26.88 -3.77 20.60
C ARG A 324 -25.85 -3.08 21.50
N GLY A 325 -24.60 -2.92 21.03
CA GLY A 325 -23.51 -2.31 21.79
C GLY A 325 -22.93 -3.21 22.88
N GLU A 326 -23.09 -4.53 22.77
CA GLU A 326 -22.63 -5.52 23.77
C GLU A 326 -21.15 -5.91 23.58
N GLY A 327 -20.50 -5.47 22.49
CA GLY A 327 -19.10 -5.71 22.19
C GLY A 327 -18.80 -5.62 20.69
N ASP A 328 -17.53 -5.46 20.31
CA ASP A 328 -17.12 -5.56 18.90
C ASP A 328 -17.24 -7.02 18.43
N ALA A 329 -17.83 -7.25 17.25
CA ALA A 329 -18.10 -8.60 16.77
C ALA A 329 -16.81 -9.41 16.54
N TYR A 330 -15.70 -8.77 16.16
CA TYR A 330 -14.42 -9.44 15.97
C TYR A 330 -13.78 -9.85 17.30
N ASP A 331 -13.94 -9.03 18.34
CA ASP A 331 -13.49 -9.39 19.69
C ASP A 331 -14.30 -10.57 20.25
N LEU A 332 -15.63 -10.57 20.04
CA LEU A 332 -16.51 -11.67 20.44
C LEU A 332 -16.19 -12.99 19.72
N LEU A 333 -15.67 -12.93 18.48
CA LEU A 333 -15.18 -14.10 17.75
C LEU A 333 -13.78 -14.52 18.19
N SER A 334 -12.89 -13.56 18.43
CA SER A 334 -11.48 -13.81 18.76
C SER A 334 -11.30 -14.30 20.19
N GLY A 335 -12.15 -13.89 21.14
CA GLY A 335 -12.08 -14.33 22.53
C GLY A 335 -12.15 -15.86 22.68
N PRO A 336 -13.19 -16.53 22.16
CA PRO A 336 -13.27 -17.99 22.15
C PRO A 336 -12.17 -18.65 21.30
N ALA A 337 -11.76 -18.03 20.19
CA ALA A 337 -10.68 -18.57 19.36
C ALA A 337 -9.31 -18.58 20.09
N ALA A 338 -9.12 -17.68 21.06
CA ALA A 338 -7.89 -17.63 21.86
C ALA A 338 -7.68 -18.86 22.75
N SER A 339 -8.75 -19.58 23.11
CA SER A 339 -8.66 -20.80 23.94
C SER A 339 -8.42 -22.09 23.13
N VAL A 340 -8.56 -22.03 21.81
CA VAL A 340 -8.20 -23.15 20.92
C VAL A 340 -6.67 -23.22 20.83
N ALA A 341 -6.09 -24.42 20.81
CA ALA A 341 -4.64 -24.58 20.69
C ALA A 341 -4.11 -24.10 19.32
N ALA A 342 -2.81 -23.77 19.26
CA ALA A 342 -2.13 -23.44 18.01
C ALA A 342 -2.27 -24.58 16.98
N GLY A 343 -2.50 -24.21 15.71
CA GLY A 343 -2.77 -25.14 14.63
C GLY A 343 -4.22 -25.64 14.57
N ALA A 344 -5.11 -25.05 15.37
CA ALA A 344 -6.56 -25.28 15.39
C ALA A 344 -6.97 -26.76 15.36
N GLU A 345 -6.21 -27.62 16.05
CA GLU A 345 -6.41 -29.09 16.11
C GLU A 345 -6.44 -29.77 14.73
N GLY A 346 -5.72 -29.19 13.76
CA GLY A 346 -5.61 -29.70 12.39
C GLY A 346 -6.61 -29.09 11.41
N ALA A 347 -7.52 -28.22 11.86
CA ALA A 347 -8.33 -27.40 10.96
C ALA A 347 -7.45 -26.34 10.29
N LEU A 348 -7.57 -26.20 8.96
CA LEU A 348 -6.81 -25.23 8.18
C LEU A 348 -7.73 -24.40 7.30
N PHE A 349 -7.32 -23.16 7.02
CA PHE A 349 -7.97 -22.31 6.03
C PHE A 349 -6.96 -21.85 4.97
N LEU A 350 -7.28 -22.05 3.69
CA LEU A 350 -6.56 -21.42 2.58
C LEU A 350 -7.20 -20.04 2.29
N PRO A 351 -6.49 -18.91 2.47
CA PRO A 351 -7.06 -17.56 2.37
C PRO A 351 -7.24 -17.04 0.95
N CYS A 352 -7.69 -17.90 0.03
CA CYS A 352 -7.74 -17.61 -1.41
C CYS A 352 -9.15 -17.20 -1.89
N MET A 353 -9.93 -16.48 -1.09
CA MET A 353 -11.34 -16.17 -1.40
C MET A 353 -11.55 -15.36 -2.70
N GLN A 354 -10.52 -14.64 -3.16
CA GLN A 354 -10.51 -13.92 -4.45
C GLN A 354 -9.28 -14.27 -5.29
N GLY A 355 -8.83 -15.52 -5.25
CA GLY A 355 -7.51 -15.90 -5.77
C GLY A 355 -6.43 -15.82 -4.69
N ALA A 356 -5.23 -16.26 -5.04
CA ALA A 356 -4.06 -16.27 -4.19
C ALA A 356 -2.99 -15.32 -4.72
N MET A 357 -2.35 -14.58 -3.81
CA MET A 357 -1.10 -13.83 -4.04
C MET A 357 0.07 -14.44 -3.25
N ALA A 358 -0.18 -15.57 -2.57
CA ALA A 358 0.76 -16.40 -1.83
C ALA A 358 0.16 -17.82 -1.67
N PRO A 359 0.92 -18.92 -1.81
CA PRO A 359 2.38 -18.99 -2.05
C PRO A 359 2.82 -18.66 -3.49
N GLU A 360 1.86 -18.50 -4.41
CA GLU A 360 2.09 -18.08 -5.79
C GLU A 360 0.90 -17.23 -6.26
N TRP A 361 1.11 -16.42 -7.30
CA TRP A 361 0.05 -15.66 -7.95
C TRP A 361 -0.85 -16.61 -8.75
N ASN A 362 -2.05 -16.87 -8.21
CA ASN A 362 -3.01 -17.80 -8.78
C ASN A 362 -4.43 -17.26 -8.63
N GLY A 363 -4.92 -16.57 -9.66
CA GLY A 363 -6.27 -16.02 -9.70
C GLY A 363 -7.39 -17.08 -9.71
N ALA A 364 -7.07 -18.35 -10.00
CA ALA A 364 -8.04 -19.45 -10.00
C ALA A 364 -8.23 -20.07 -8.61
N ALA A 365 -7.29 -19.86 -7.68
CA ALA A 365 -7.38 -20.40 -6.32
C ALA A 365 -8.64 -19.91 -5.59
N ARG A 366 -9.24 -20.76 -4.75
CA ARG A 366 -10.45 -20.45 -3.97
C ARG A 366 -10.27 -20.82 -2.51
N GLY A 367 -11.02 -20.16 -1.63
CA GLY A 367 -10.96 -20.42 -0.19
C GLY A 367 -11.37 -21.85 0.18
N VAL A 368 -10.65 -22.47 1.10
CA VAL A 368 -10.85 -23.88 1.50
C VAL A 368 -10.71 -24.01 3.01
N PHE A 369 -11.70 -24.61 3.66
CA PHE A 369 -11.51 -25.22 4.98
C PHE A 369 -11.13 -26.69 4.81
N TYR A 370 -10.04 -27.10 5.45
CA TYR A 370 -9.53 -28.46 5.40
C TYR A 370 -9.44 -29.06 6.81
N GLY A 371 -9.50 -30.40 6.89
CA GLY A 371 -9.23 -31.15 8.12
C GLY A 371 -10.37 -31.14 9.15
N LEU A 372 -11.60 -30.80 8.74
CA LEU A 372 -12.71 -30.69 9.70
C LEU A 372 -13.13 -32.04 10.30
N THR A 373 -13.38 -32.05 11.60
CA THR A 373 -13.96 -33.16 12.35
C THR A 373 -15.19 -32.66 13.13
N LEU A 374 -16.00 -33.58 13.68
CA LEU A 374 -17.16 -33.22 14.50
C LEU A 374 -16.78 -32.55 15.84
N ALA A 375 -15.50 -32.56 16.23
CA ALA A 375 -15.04 -31.87 17.43
C ALA A 375 -14.81 -30.37 17.20
N HIS A 376 -14.60 -29.95 15.95
CA HIS A 376 -14.31 -28.55 15.64
C HIS A 376 -15.54 -27.66 15.85
N THR A 377 -15.28 -26.50 16.43
CA THR A 377 -16.29 -25.49 16.75
C THR A 377 -16.07 -24.22 15.95
N LYS A 378 -17.00 -23.26 16.07
CA LYS A 378 -16.83 -21.91 15.52
C LYS A 378 -15.50 -21.27 15.94
N ALA A 379 -15.05 -21.51 17.17
CA ALA A 379 -13.76 -21.01 17.65
C ALA A 379 -12.56 -21.59 16.87
N HIS A 380 -12.61 -22.87 16.50
CA HIS A 380 -11.55 -23.51 15.70
C HIS A 380 -11.50 -22.93 14.28
N LEU A 381 -12.66 -22.72 13.66
CA LEU A 381 -12.75 -22.13 12.31
C LEU A 381 -12.29 -20.67 12.30
N THR A 382 -12.71 -19.87 13.31
CA THR A 382 -12.20 -18.51 13.50
C THR A 382 -10.68 -18.52 13.67
N ARG A 383 -10.13 -19.43 14.49
CA ARG A 383 -8.67 -19.52 14.68
C ARG A 383 -7.97 -19.91 13.37
N ALA A 384 -8.47 -20.90 12.65
CA ALA A 384 -7.91 -21.34 11.37
C ALA A 384 -7.89 -20.21 10.32
N LEU A 385 -8.89 -19.31 10.30
CA LEU A 385 -8.89 -18.11 9.46
C LEU A 385 -7.73 -17.14 9.77
N LEU A 386 -7.48 -16.90 11.06
CA LEU A 386 -6.38 -16.04 11.52
C LEU A 386 -5.01 -16.68 11.21
N GLU A 387 -4.86 -17.97 11.50
CA GLU A 387 -3.66 -18.76 11.22
C GLU A 387 -3.39 -18.87 9.72
N GLY A 388 -4.42 -19.12 8.90
CA GLY A 388 -4.30 -19.19 7.44
C GLY A 388 -3.76 -17.91 6.82
N SER A 389 -4.20 -16.75 7.31
CA SER A 389 -3.67 -15.46 6.86
C SER A 389 -2.22 -15.25 7.29
N ALA A 390 -1.85 -15.70 8.50
CA ALA A 390 -0.46 -15.66 8.95
C ALA A 390 0.46 -16.62 8.16
N PHE A 391 -0.06 -17.74 7.65
CA PHE A 391 0.68 -18.63 6.76
C PHE A 391 0.96 -17.99 5.39
N ALA A 392 0.00 -17.27 4.82
CA ALA A 392 0.21 -16.50 3.60
C ALA A 392 1.25 -15.37 3.80
N LEU A 393 1.20 -14.66 4.92
CA LEU A 393 2.27 -13.73 5.32
C LEU A 393 3.63 -14.45 5.38
N ARG A 394 3.70 -15.64 6.00
CA ARG A 394 4.93 -16.43 6.06
C ARG A 394 5.46 -16.80 4.68
N ASP A 395 4.62 -17.19 3.73
CA ASP A 395 5.05 -17.45 2.35
C ASP A 395 5.76 -16.23 1.73
N ILE A 396 5.21 -15.04 1.93
CA ILE A 396 5.79 -13.78 1.43
C ILE A 396 7.14 -13.51 2.09
N LEU A 397 7.24 -13.65 3.43
CA LEU A 397 8.49 -13.45 4.14
C LEU A 397 9.57 -14.47 3.72
N GLU A 398 9.19 -15.71 3.41
CA GLU A 398 10.11 -16.71 2.87
C GLU A 398 10.61 -16.35 1.46
N ALA A 399 9.76 -15.75 0.61
CA ALA A 399 10.20 -15.22 -0.68
C ALA A 399 11.18 -14.04 -0.51
N MET A 400 10.88 -13.10 0.39
CA MET A 400 11.80 -11.99 0.71
C MET A 400 13.14 -12.50 1.25
N LYS A 401 13.14 -13.53 2.11
CA LYS A 401 14.37 -14.19 2.60
C LYS A 401 15.16 -14.83 1.46
N LYS A 402 14.50 -15.51 0.52
CA LYS A 402 15.14 -16.11 -0.66
C LYS A 402 15.72 -15.07 -1.62
N ALA A 403 15.11 -13.89 -1.72
CA ALA A 403 15.68 -12.72 -2.39
C ALA A 403 16.88 -12.09 -1.63
N GLY A 404 17.27 -12.68 -0.49
CA GLY A 404 18.43 -12.32 0.30
C GLY A 404 18.17 -11.27 1.37
N LEU A 405 16.92 -10.97 1.71
CA LEU A 405 16.58 -10.05 2.79
C LEU A 405 16.59 -10.76 4.15
N GLU A 406 17.36 -10.24 5.09
CA GLU A 406 17.32 -10.69 6.48
C GLU A 406 16.18 -9.98 7.22
N VAL A 407 15.04 -10.64 7.35
CA VAL A 407 13.87 -10.09 8.05
C VAL A 407 14.04 -10.21 9.58
N ARG A 408 13.78 -9.11 10.31
CA ARG A 408 14.07 -9.01 11.76
C ARG A 408 12.87 -8.64 12.63
N ARG A 409 11.84 -7.99 12.08
CA ARG A 409 10.71 -7.45 12.86
C ARG A 409 9.50 -7.18 11.97
N LEU A 410 8.32 -7.43 12.52
CA LEU A 410 7.05 -7.02 11.93
C LEU A 410 6.50 -5.78 12.64
N THR A 411 6.08 -4.79 11.85
CA THR A 411 5.25 -3.68 12.30
C THR A 411 3.88 -3.84 11.65
N ILE A 412 2.85 -4.07 12.45
CA ILE A 412 1.52 -4.36 11.94
C ILE A 412 0.67 -3.09 12.02
N VAL A 413 0.01 -2.76 10.91
CA VAL A 413 -0.90 -1.63 10.78
C VAL A 413 -2.28 -2.09 10.28
N GLY A 414 -3.24 -1.17 10.16
CA GLY A 414 -4.59 -1.49 9.70
C GLY A 414 -5.53 -2.04 10.78
N GLY A 415 -6.72 -2.45 10.35
CA GLY A 415 -7.79 -2.89 11.26
C GLY A 415 -7.45 -4.15 12.06
N GLY A 416 -6.73 -5.10 11.44
CA GLY A 416 -6.32 -6.34 12.10
C GLY A 416 -5.28 -6.15 13.20
N ALA A 417 -4.54 -5.04 13.19
CA ALA A 417 -3.58 -4.69 14.25
C ALA A 417 -4.23 -4.46 15.63
N LYS A 418 -5.56 -4.29 15.70
CA LYS A 418 -6.30 -4.15 16.96
C LYS A 418 -6.36 -5.44 17.77
N GLY A 419 -6.43 -6.60 17.10
CA GLY A 419 -6.64 -7.89 17.74
C GLY A 419 -5.36 -8.48 18.34
N ALA A 420 -5.27 -8.56 19.67
CA ALA A 420 -4.11 -9.13 20.37
C ALA A 420 -3.81 -10.59 19.99
N LEU A 421 -4.86 -11.42 19.79
CA LEU A 421 -4.69 -12.81 19.36
C LEU A 421 -4.01 -12.89 18.00
N TRP A 422 -4.43 -12.09 17.03
CA TRP A 422 -3.90 -12.17 15.67
C TRP A 422 -2.46 -11.67 15.60
N ARG A 423 -2.13 -10.60 16.35
CA ARG A 423 -0.76 -10.13 16.53
C ARG A 423 0.15 -11.24 17.09
N GLN A 424 -0.31 -11.96 18.11
CA GLN A 424 0.45 -13.08 18.68
C GLN A 424 0.57 -14.25 17.69
N ILE A 425 -0.49 -14.62 16.98
CA ILE A 425 -0.44 -15.66 15.94
C ILE A 425 0.61 -15.32 14.89
N LYS A 426 0.65 -14.07 14.41
CA LYS A 426 1.66 -13.64 13.43
C LYS A 426 3.08 -13.70 13.99
N ALA A 427 3.30 -13.29 15.23
CA ALA A 427 4.60 -13.43 15.89
C ALA A 427 5.02 -14.91 15.95
N ASP A 428 4.15 -15.79 16.47
CA ASP A 428 4.41 -17.21 16.63
C ASP A 428 4.61 -17.93 15.27
N VAL A 429 3.82 -17.60 14.24
CA VAL A 429 3.92 -18.25 12.90
C VAL A 429 5.19 -17.82 12.17
N THR A 430 5.57 -16.55 12.27
CA THR A 430 6.71 -15.98 11.51
C THR A 430 8.04 -16.09 12.26
N GLY A 431 8.00 -16.30 13.58
CA GLY A 431 9.18 -16.29 14.44
C GLY A 431 9.75 -14.89 14.67
N LEU A 432 8.96 -13.83 14.46
CA LEU A 432 9.40 -12.44 14.50
C LEU A 432 8.72 -11.65 15.61
N PRO A 433 9.42 -10.70 16.25
CA PRO A 433 8.77 -9.75 17.14
C PRO A 433 7.81 -8.83 16.37
N VAL A 434 6.65 -8.58 16.95
CA VAL A 434 5.55 -7.80 16.39
C VAL A 434 5.31 -6.55 17.23
N ARG A 435 5.32 -5.38 16.59
CA ARG A 435 4.93 -4.08 17.20
C ARG A 435 3.81 -3.40 16.41
N VAL A 436 3.15 -2.43 17.04
CA VAL A 436 2.05 -1.65 16.44
C VAL A 436 2.31 -0.15 16.67
N PRO A 437 2.26 0.70 15.63
CA PRO A 437 2.37 2.13 15.82
C PRO A 437 1.18 2.68 16.61
N GLN A 438 1.41 3.74 17.36
CA GLN A 438 0.39 4.44 18.13
C GLN A 438 -0.54 5.24 17.21
N ASN A 439 0.02 5.86 16.16
CA ASN A 439 -0.76 6.54 15.13
C ASN A 439 -1.29 5.52 14.11
N VAL A 440 -2.53 5.70 13.69
CA VAL A 440 -3.20 4.85 12.69
C VAL A 440 -3.15 5.44 11.28
N GLU A 441 -2.84 6.74 11.14
CA GLU A 441 -2.80 7.44 9.85
C GLU A 441 -1.40 7.40 9.21
N THR A 442 -0.88 6.19 8.98
CA THR A 442 0.53 6.00 8.61
C THR A 442 0.90 6.64 7.27
N THR A 443 0.05 6.59 6.25
CA THR A 443 0.34 7.24 4.95
C THR A 443 0.57 8.74 5.10
N ALA A 444 -0.34 9.44 5.79
CA ALA A 444 -0.19 10.87 6.04
C ALA A 444 1.01 11.17 6.97
N THR A 445 1.34 10.28 7.92
CA THR A 445 2.57 10.39 8.71
C THR A 445 3.83 10.27 7.84
N GLY A 446 3.90 9.31 6.92
CA GLY A 446 5.03 9.13 6.01
C GLY A 446 5.23 10.34 5.09
N ALA A 447 4.14 10.87 4.54
CA ALA A 447 4.19 12.12 3.78
C ALA A 447 4.72 13.29 4.63
N ALA A 448 4.30 13.41 5.90
CA ALA A 448 4.79 14.45 6.80
C ALA A 448 6.28 14.27 7.15
N ILE A 449 6.76 13.04 7.29
CA ILE A 449 8.18 12.70 7.44
C ILE A 449 8.98 13.23 6.23
N LEU A 450 8.52 12.96 5.01
CA LEU A 450 9.17 13.48 3.79
C LEU A 450 9.11 15.01 3.73
N ALA A 451 7.98 15.62 4.10
CA ALA A 451 7.85 17.07 4.17
C ALA A 451 8.88 17.70 5.13
N ALA A 452 9.06 17.10 6.32
CA ALA A 452 10.03 17.57 7.31
C ALA A 452 11.48 17.48 6.82
N VAL A 453 11.82 16.40 6.11
CA VAL A 453 13.15 16.22 5.51
C VAL A 453 13.36 17.18 4.35
N GLY A 454 12.42 17.26 3.41
CA GLY A 454 12.58 18.03 2.18
C GLY A 454 12.62 19.55 2.39
N CYS A 455 12.09 20.06 3.51
CA CYS A 455 12.26 21.47 3.90
C CYS A 455 13.42 21.73 4.87
N GLY A 456 14.18 20.70 5.24
CA GLY A 456 15.35 20.81 6.11
C GLY A 456 15.04 20.97 7.60
N LEU A 457 13.80 20.73 8.04
CA LEU A 457 13.48 20.70 9.48
C LEU A 457 14.14 19.51 10.19
N LEU A 458 14.26 18.38 9.48
CA LEU A 458 14.96 17.19 9.95
C LEU A 458 15.98 16.75 8.89
N PRO A 459 17.16 16.23 9.28
CA PRO A 459 18.25 16.00 8.34
C PRO A 459 18.05 14.80 7.42
N ASN A 460 17.28 13.79 7.84
CA ASN A 460 17.07 12.56 7.07
C ASN A 460 15.83 11.79 7.56
N VAL A 461 15.41 10.79 6.77
CA VAL A 461 14.23 9.96 7.04
C VAL A 461 14.31 9.27 8.40
N ALA A 462 15.46 8.70 8.76
CA ALA A 462 15.63 8.02 10.05
C ALA A 462 15.36 8.94 11.25
N SER A 463 15.92 10.16 11.23
CA SER A 463 15.69 11.16 12.29
C SER A 463 14.23 11.63 12.35
N ALA A 464 13.59 11.77 11.19
CA ALA A 464 12.19 12.18 11.09
C ALA A 464 11.24 11.07 11.56
N ALA A 465 11.46 9.81 11.15
CA ALA A 465 10.69 8.66 11.63
C ALA A 465 10.80 8.50 13.15
N GLY A 466 12.00 8.67 13.72
CA GLY A 466 12.21 8.62 15.17
C GLY A 466 11.47 9.71 15.96
N ALA A 467 11.16 10.85 15.34
CA ALA A 467 10.37 11.91 15.97
C ALA A 467 8.85 11.72 15.74
N PHE A 468 8.44 11.25 14.56
CA PHE A 468 7.04 11.22 14.14
C PHE A 468 6.32 9.92 14.53
N VAL A 469 7.05 8.83 14.72
CA VAL A 469 6.47 7.51 14.97
C VAL A 469 6.70 7.09 16.41
N GLN A 470 5.60 6.80 17.08
CA GLN A 470 5.57 6.18 18.42
C GLN A 470 4.90 4.83 18.30
N TYR A 471 5.29 3.90 19.17
CA TYR A 471 4.72 2.54 19.21
C TYR A 471 3.91 2.34 20.47
N ARG A 472 2.90 1.48 20.38
CA ARG A 472 2.21 0.98 21.57
C ARG A 472 3.21 0.22 22.45
N PRO A 473 3.06 0.27 23.78
CA PRO A 473 3.99 -0.40 24.69
C PRO A 473 3.91 -1.94 24.62
N GLU A 474 2.79 -2.49 24.12
CA GLU A 474 2.60 -3.91 23.92
C GLU A 474 3.35 -4.41 22.67
N GLU A 475 4.46 -5.10 22.89
CA GLU A 475 5.15 -5.90 21.88
C GLU A 475 4.77 -7.38 22.05
N HIS A 476 4.56 -8.07 20.93
CA HIS A 476 4.31 -9.51 20.91
C HIS A 476 5.59 -10.23 20.47
N LEU A 477 6.14 -11.05 21.36
CA LEU A 477 7.32 -11.87 21.07
C LEU A 477 6.88 -13.28 20.66
N PRO A 478 7.60 -13.92 19.71
CA PRO A 478 7.30 -15.29 19.30
C PRO A 478 7.51 -16.24 20.47
N ASP A 479 6.56 -17.16 20.66
CA ASP A 479 6.68 -18.30 21.56
C ASP A 479 7.34 -19.48 20.80
N PRO A 480 8.56 -19.94 21.20
CA PRO A 480 9.27 -21.02 20.50
C PRO A 480 8.47 -22.33 20.42
N ASP A 481 7.72 -22.68 21.47
CA ASP A 481 6.97 -23.94 21.50
C ASP A 481 5.81 -23.90 20.51
N ARG A 482 5.17 -22.73 20.36
CA ARG A 482 4.12 -22.52 19.35
C ARG A 482 4.69 -22.40 17.95
N HIS A 483 5.89 -21.83 17.80
CA HIS A 483 6.56 -21.73 16.51
C HIS A 483 6.77 -23.11 15.89
N ASP A 484 7.23 -24.09 16.67
CA ASP A 484 7.40 -25.48 16.21
C ASP A 484 6.08 -26.14 15.78
N ILE A 485 4.98 -25.86 16.50
CA ILE A 485 3.63 -26.32 16.12
C ILE A 485 3.21 -25.67 14.79
N TYR A 486 3.42 -24.37 14.64
CA TYR A 486 3.08 -23.65 13.42
C TYR A 486 3.95 -24.03 12.23
N ASP A 487 5.19 -24.47 12.45
CA ASP A 487 6.05 -25.04 11.42
C ASP A 487 5.44 -26.29 10.78
N GLU A 488 4.87 -27.19 11.59
CA GLU A 488 4.16 -28.36 11.07
C GLU A 488 2.86 -27.95 10.37
N ALA A 489 2.07 -27.05 10.97
CA ALA A 489 0.81 -26.58 10.40
C ALA A 489 1.03 -25.84 9.06
N TYR A 490 2.10 -25.05 8.94
CA TYR A 490 2.47 -24.33 7.73
C TYR A 490 2.87 -25.29 6.59
N ARG A 491 3.63 -26.36 6.87
CA ARG A 491 3.92 -27.40 5.87
C ARG A 491 2.63 -28.03 5.36
N ARG A 492 1.72 -28.39 6.26
CA ARG A 492 0.40 -28.95 5.92
C ARG A 492 -0.45 -27.99 5.11
N TYR A 493 -0.46 -26.71 5.46
CA TYR A 493 -1.11 -25.64 4.70
C TYR A 493 -0.62 -25.60 3.23
N ARG A 494 0.71 -25.65 3.02
CA ARG A 494 1.29 -25.68 1.68
C ARG A 494 0.94 -26.97 0.92
N ASP A 495 1.03 -28.12 1.58
CA ASP A 495 0.67 -29.41 0.97
C ASP A 495 -0.77 -29.41 0.47
N VAL A 496 -1.71 -28.89 1.26
CA VAL A 496 -3.13 -28.76 0.87
C VAL A 496 -3.28 -27.82 -0.33
N TYR A 497 -2.60 -26.66 -0.34
CA TYR A 497 -2.64 -25.74 -1.47
C TYR A 497 -2.18 -26.42 -2.77
N PHE A 498 -1.00 -27.04 -2.77
CA PHE A 498 -0.44 -27.65 -3.98
C PHE A 498 -1.19 -28.91 -4.42
N ALA A 499 -1.79 -29.66 -3.48
CA ALA A 499 -2.67 -30.78 -3.82
C ALA A 499 -3.95 -30.33 -4.55
N LEU A 500 -4.47 -29.14 -4.23
CA LEU A 500 -5.69 -28.58 -4.83
C LEU A 500 -5.42 -27.74 -6.08
N LYS A 501 -4.17 -27.38 -6.37
CA LYS A 501 -3.80 -26.57 -7.55
C LYS A 501 -4.41 -27.09 -8.87
N PRO A 502 -4.33 -28.39 -9.22
CA PRO A 502 -4.97 -28.89 -10.44
C PRO A 502 -6.51 -28.85 -10.43
N VAL A 503 -7.13 -28.68 -9.26
CA VAL A 503 -8.59 -28.53 -9.12
C VAL A 503 -9.00 -27.08 -9.34
N PHE A 504 -8.23 -26.12 -8.81
CA PHE A 504 -8.48 -24.69 -9.01
C PHE A 504 -8.46 -24.31 -10.50
N GLU A 505 -7.54 -24.86 -11.27
CA GLU A 505 -7.39 -24.58 -12.71
C GLU A 505 -8.51 -25.12 -13.60
N ARG A 506 -9.41 -25.95 -13.05
CA ARG A 506 -10.55 -26.52 -13.79
C ARG A 506 -11.88 -25.80 -13.53
N ALA A 507 -11.91 -24.88 -12.57
CA ALA A 507 -13.13 -24.29 -12.01
C ALA A 507 -13.67 -23.09 -12.80
#